data_AF-A0AA35VS03-F1
#
_entry.id   AF-A0AA35VS03-F1
#
_cell.length_a   1.000
_cell.length_b   1.000
_cell.length_c   1.000
_cell.angle_alpha   90.00
_cell.angle_beta   90.00
_cell.angle_gamma   90.00
#
_symmetry.space_group_name_H-M   'P 1'
#
loop_
_entity.id
_entity.type
_entity.pdbx_description
1 polymer ?
#
loop_
_entity_poly.entity_id
_entity_poly.type
_entity_poly.pdbx_seq_one_letter_code
_entity_poly.pdbx_strand_id
1 'polypeptide(L)'
;MLDPGMAFGTGHHPTTSMCLKQLDALVTPGIDVLDVGCGSGVLSIAAARLGARHVFGLEIDSVAVNVAKQNVRENSVEHTVRVAQGTLPHPDAKQSAYGIAVANISAKVVSEISPYLVSAVQNGGKVIASGILLENKDIVSQALIEAGADLEETLVDGDWVTLVAGVKR
;
A
#
# COMPACT_ATOMS: atom_id res chain seq x y z
N MET A 1 8.80 -8.55 -18.89
CA MET A 1 9.21 -9.67 -18.04
C MET A 1 10.07 -9.05 -16.95
N LEU A 2 9.61 -9.04 -15.69
CA LEU A 2 10.31 -8.36 -14.59
C LEU A 2 11.60 -9.14 -14.27
N ASP A 3 12.74 -8.48 -14.34
CA ASP A 3 14.05 -9.08 -14.04
C ASP A 3 14.21 -9.23 -12.51
N PRO A 4 14.50 -10.43 -11.97
CA PRO A 4 14.44 -10.72 -10.53
C PRO A 4 15.72 -10.31 -9.77
N GLY A 5 16.16 -9.06 -9.95
CA GLY A 5 17.35 -8.51 -9.30
C GLY A 5 17.05 -7.76 -8.00
N MET A 6 17.40 -8.36 -6.85
CA MET A 6 17.74 -7.71 -5.56
C MET A 6 16.76 -6.70 -4.91
N ALA A 7 15.48 -6.65 -5.29
CA ALA A 7 14.47 -5.89 -4.56
C ALA A 7 13.40 -6.84 -4.01
N PHE A 8 13.12 -6.73 -2.71
CA PHE A 8 11.90 -7.27 -2.11
C PHE A 8 10.70 -6.75 -2.94
N GLY A 9 9.84 -7.64 -3.44
CA GLY A 9 8.69 -7.24 -4.29
C GLY A 9 8.60 -7.86 -5.69
N THR A 10 9.07 -9.10 -5.89
CA THR A 10 8.93 -9.84 -7.16
C THR A 10 7.52 -10.37 -7.46
N GLY A 11 6.51 -9.99 -6.67
CA GLY A 11 5.12 -10.43 -6.85
C GLY A 11 4.80 -11.84 -6.35
N HIS A 12 5.80 -12.66 -6.01
CA HIS A 12 5.61 -14.07 -5.64
C HIS A 12 5.46 -14.30 -4.13
N HIS A 13 5.87 -13.34 -3.30
CA HIS A 13 5.73 -13.47 -1.85
C HIS A 13 4.24 -13.39 -1.45
N PRO A 14 3.76 -14.22 -0.51
CA PRO A 14 2.34 -14.27 -0.12
C PRO A 14 1.73 -12.90 0.18
N THR A 15 2.47 -12.03 0.86
CA THR A 15 2.03 -10.66 1.18
C THR A 15 1.77 -9.81 -0.06
N THR A 16 2.65 -9.89 -1.07
CA THR A 16 2.46 -9.15 -2.32
C THR A 16 1.26 -9.71 -3.08
N SER A 17 1.13 -11.04 -3.16
CA SER A 17 0.01 -11.71 -3.81
C SER A 17 -1.34 -11.35 -3.18
N MET A 18 -1.42 -11.31 -1.86
CA MET A 18 -2.64 -10.90 -1.14
C MET A 18 -2.96 -9.42 -1.38
N CYS A 19 -1.97 -8.52 -1.35
CA CYS A 19 -2.18 -7.12 -1.72
C CYS A 19 -2.68 -6.97 -3.17
N LEU A 20 -2.11 -7.70 -4.12
CA LEU A 20 -2.54 -7.65 -5.52
C LEU A 20 -3.98 -8.12 -5.69
N LYS A 21 -4.40 -9.19 -5.00
CA LYS A 21 -5.80 -9.64 -4.99
C LYS A 21 -6.74 -8.57 -4.43
N GLN A 22 -6.33 -7.89 -3.36
CA GLN A 22 -7.12 -6.83 -2.75
C GLN A 22 -7.20 -5.58 -3.63
N LEU A 23 -6.10 -5.20 -4.29
CA LEU A 23 -6.11 -4.11 -5.26
C LEU A 23 -7.03 -4.45 -6.45
N ASP A 24 -6.97 -5.67 -6.98
CA ASP A 24 -7.85 -6.12 -8.07
C ASP A 24 -9.35 -6.03 -7.71
N ALA A 25 -9.69 -6.36 -6.47
CA ALA A 25 -11.07 -6.29 -5.98
C ALA A 25 -11.55 -4.85 -5.67
N LEU A 26 -10.66 -3.97 -5.22
CA LEU A 26 -11.03 -2.66 -4.66
C LEU A 26 -10.77 -1.48 -5.60
N VAL A 27 -9.77 -1.57 -6.48
CA VAL A 27 -9.46 -0.49 -7.42
C VAL A 27 -10.57 -0.39 -8.45
N THR A 28 -11.16 0.80 -8.54
CA THR A 28 -12.15 1.15 -9.56
C THR A 28 -11.63 2.28 -10.43
N PRO A 29 -12.03 2.37 -11.72
CA PRO A 29 -11.59 3.44 -12.59
C PRO A 29 -11.82 4.82 -11.97
N GLY A 30 -10.76 5.63 -11.91
CA GLY A 30 -10.84 6.99 -11.37
C GLY A 30 -10.39 7.15 -9.91
N ILE A 31 -10.14 6.04 -9.18
CA ILE A 31 -9.74 6.08 -7.77
C ILE A 31 -8.29 6.54 -7.60
N ASP A 32 -8.00 7.30 -6.54
CA ASP A 32 -6.63 7.66 -6.16
C ASP A 32 -6.09 6.69 -5.11
N VAL A 33 -4.84 6.24 -5.25
CA VAL A 33 -4.19 5.22 -4.41
C VAL A 33 -2.91 5.76 -3.78
N LEU A 34 -2.72 5.48 -2.50
CA LEU A 34 -1.47 5.69 -1.76
C LEU A 34 -0.77 4.34 -1.53
N ASP A 35 0.52 4.23 -1.82
CA ASP A 35 1.33 3.03 -1.61
C ASP A 35 2.53 3.37 -0.70
N VAL A 36 2.48 2.94 0.57
CA VAL A 36 3.50 3.29 1.58
C VAL A 36 4.47 2.12 1.78
N GLY A 37 5.76 2.41 1.61
CA GLY A 37 6.80 1.39 1.51
C GLY A 37 6.74 0.68 0.16
N CYS A 38 6.65 1.46 -0.92
CA CYS A 38 6.36 0.91 -2.26
C CYS A 38 7.48 0.01 -2.80
N GLY A 39 8.70 0.05 -2.25
CA GLY A 39 9.81 -0.83 -2.62
C GLY A 39 10.12 -0.78 -4.12
N SER A 40 9.91 -1.89 -4.83
CA SER A 40 10.07 -1.98 -6.29
C SER A 40 9.01 -1.23 -7.10
N GLY A 41 7.95 -0.73 -6.45
CA GLY A 41 6.79 -0.10 -7.09
C GLY A 41 5.76 -1.10 -7.63
N VAL A 42 5.87 -2.39 -7.33
CA VAL A 42 4.99 -3.43 -7.90
C VAL A 42 3.50 -3.20 -7.63
N LEU A 43 3.13 -2.81 -6.39
CA LEU A 43 1.74 -2.53 -6.02
C LEU A 43 1.26 -1.22 -6.65
N SER A 44 2.11 -0.20 -6.66
CA SER A 44 1.84 1.05 -7.37
C SER A 44 1.54 0.85 -8.86
N ILE A 45 2.35 0.04 -9.55
CA ILE A 45 2.18 -0.29 -10.98
C ILE A 45 0.90 -1.09 -11.19
N ALA A 46 0.60 -2.05 -10.31
CA ALA A 46 -0.63 -2.84 -10.39
C ALA A 46 -1.87 -1.95 -10.25
N ALA A 47 -1.90 -1.06 -9.24
CA ALA A 47 -2.99 -0.12 -9.05
C ALA A 47 -3.23 0.76 -10.28
N ALA A 48 -2.15 1.27 -10.90
CA ALA A 48 -2.26 2.05 -12.14
C ALA A 48 -2.85 1.23 -13.29
N ARG A 49 -2.41 -0.02 -13.47
CA ARG A 49 -2.93 -0.93 -14.52
C ARG A 49 -4.39 -1.35 -14.30
N LEU A 50 -4.84 -1.36 -13.05
CA LEU A 50 -6.23 -1.63 -12.67
C LEU A 50 -7.16 -0.42 -12.86
N GLY A 51 -6.62 0.74 -13.27
CA GLY A 51 -7.42 1.92 -13.61
C GLY A 51 -7.44 3.01 -12.54
N ALA A 52 -6.54 2.96 -11.55
CA ALA A 52 -6.34 4.09 -10.65
C ALA A 52 -6.02 5.37 -11.45
N ARG A 53 -6.62 6.48 -11.06
CA ARG A 53 -6.40 7.78 -11.69
C ARG A 53 -5.01 8.31 -11.35
N HIS A 54 -4.68 8.32 -10.06
CA HIS A 54 -3.38 8.73 -9.54
C HIS A 54 -2.89 7.73 -8.50
N VAL A 55 -1.61 7.40 -8.54
CA VAL A 55 -0.95 6.57 -7.53
C VAL A 55 0.23 7.34 -6.96
N PHE A 56 0.28 7.47 -5.62
CA PHE A 56 1.43 8.06 -4.94
C PHE A 56 2.17 7.00 -4.12
N GLY A 57 3.39 6.67 -4.57
CA GLY A 57 4.29 5.76 -3.87
C GLY A 57 5.26 6.51 -2.96
N LEU A 58 5.39 6.05 -1.72
CA LEU A 58 6.35 6.53 -0.73
C LEU A 58 7.33 5.41 -0.38
N GLU A 59 8.62 5.71 -0.39
CA GLU A 59 9.67 4.77 0.00
C GLU A 59 10.80 5.51 0.74
N ILE A 60 11.32 4.95 1.83
CA ILE A 60 12.34 5.59 2.67
C ILE A 60 13.74 5.43 2.09
N ASP A 61 14.01 4.30 1.43
CA ASP A 61 15.29 4.01 0.81
C ASP A 61 15.39 4.68 -0.56
N SER A 62 16.35 5.60 -0.71
CA SER A 62 16.58 6.32 -1.97
C SER A 62 16.98 5.41 -3.13
N VAL A 63 17.60 4.26 -2.85
CA VAL A 63 17.92 3.26 -3.88
C VAL A 63 16.64 2.63 -4.40
N ALA A 64 15.76 2.18 -3.50
CA ALA A 64 14.46 1.61 -3.85
C ALA A 64 13.55 2.63 -4.57
N VAL A 65 13.57 3.92 -4.18
CA VAL A 65 12.88 5.00 -4.90
C VAL A 65 13.32 5.06 -6.38
N ASN A 66 14.62 4.96 -6.65
CA ASN A 66 15.13 4.99 -8.02
C ASN A 66 14.70 3.75 -8.81
N VAL A 67 14.71 2.57 -8.17
CA VAL A 67 14.23 1.32 -8.76
C VAL A 67 12.74 1.42 -9.09
N ALA A 68 11.89 1.87 -8.15
CA ALA A 68 10.46 2.05 -8.39
C ALA A 68 10.19 3.02 -9.55
N LYS A 69 10.89 4.16 -9.61
CA LYS A 69 10.76 5.12 -10.72
C LYS A 69 11.15 4.50 -12.07
N GLN A 70 12.18 3.66 -12.09
CA GLN A 70 12.58 2.96 -13.30
C GLN A 70 11.51 1.95 -13.73
N ASN A 71 11.04 1.09 -12.81
CA ASN A 71 9.98 0.11 -13.07
C ASN A 71 8.69 0.77 -13.54
N VAL A 72 8.32 1.93 -12.98
CA VAL A 72 7.16 2.72 -13.40
C VAL A 72 7.26 3.13 -14.87
N ARG A 73 8.42 3.62 -15.32
CA ARG A 73 8.67 3.97 -16.73
C ARG A 73 8.68 2.76 -17.64
N GLU A 74 9.34 1.68 -17.23
CA GLU A 74 9.39 0.42 -18.00
C GLU A 74 8.02 -0.21 -18.18
N ASN A 75 7.08 0.10 -17.29
CA ASN A 75 5.70 -0.35 -17.37
C ASN A 75 4.75 0.68 -18.01
N SER A 76 5.26 1.81 -18.50
CA SER A 76 4.50 2.87 -19.18
C SER A 76 3.35 3.44 -18.33
N VAL A 77 3.54 3.55 -17.01
CA VAL A 77 2.56 4.08 -16.06
C VAL A 77 3.04 5.35 -15.34
N GLU A 78 4.08 6.01 -15.84
CA GLU A 78 4.67 7.23 -15.27
C GLU A 78 3.73 8.46 -15.28
N HIS A 79 2.68 8.44 -16.10
CA HIS A 79 1.64 9.47 -16.10
C HIS A 79 0.62 9.27 -14.97
N THR A 80 0.57 8.08 -14.38
CA THR A 80 -0.37 7.71 -13.31
C THR A 80 0.35 7.59 -11.96
N VAL A 81 1.56 7.04 -11.96
CA VAL A 81 2.33 6.75 -10.74
C VAL A 81 3.42 7.79 -10.52
N ARG A 82 3.38 8.43 -9.35
CA ARG A 82 4.48 9.27 -8.83
C ARG A 82 5.10 8.59 -7.63
N VAL A 83 6.44 8.53 -7.57
CA VAL A 83 7.19 8.00 -6.43
C VAL A 83 8.01 9.11 -5.78
N ALA A 84 7.93 9.24 -4.46
CA ALA A 84 8.76 10.15 -3.66
C ALA A 84 9.47 9.42 -2.52
N GLN A 85 10.57 10.01 -2.05
CA GLN A 85 11.28 9.50 -0.90
C GLN A 85 10.59 9.97 0.40
N GLY A 86 10.29 9.06 1.31
CA GLY A 86 9.73 9.36 2.62
C GLY A 86 8.76 8.30 3.14
N THR A 87 8.09 8.63 4.24
CA THR A 87 7.00 7.87 4.85
C THR A 87 5.92 8.84 5.35
N LEU A 88 4.85 8.35 5.95
CA LEU A 88 3.83 9.18 6.57
C LEU A 88 4.26 9.64 7.97
N PRO A 89 3.97 10.91 8.35
CA PRO A 89 3.34 11.96 7.54
C PRO A 89 4.29 12.50 6.46
N HIS A 90 3.73 12.82 5.29
CA HIS A 90 4.48 13.39 4.15
C HIS A 90 3.75 14.65 3.62
N PRO A 91 4.46 15.75 3.28
CA PRO A 91 3.82 17.00 2.83
C PRO A 91 2.94 16.83 1.59
N ASP A 92 3.32 15.94 0.68
CA ASP A 92 2.52 15.64 -0.51
C ASP A 92 1.40 14.60 -0.29
N ALA A 93 1.41 13.89 0.84
CA ALA A 93 0.37 12.91 1.18
C ALA A 93 -0.79 13.61 1.90
N LYS A 94 -1.73 14.13 1.11
CA LYS A 94 -2.88 14.88 1.64
C LYS A 94 -3.84 13.98 2.43
N GLN A 95 -4.43 14.56 3.47
CA GLN A 95 -5.51 13.92 4.23
C GLN A 95 -6.77 13.76 3.38
N SER A 96 -7.50 12.67 3.58
CA SER A 96 -8.78 12.37 2.94
C SER A 96 -8.75 12.45 1.41
N ALA A 97 -7.60 12.13 0.80
CA ALA A 97 -7.38 12.30 -0.63
C ALA A 97 -7.42 10.98 -1.41
N TYR A 98 -7.25 9.85 -0.72
CA TYR A 98 -7.11 8.55 -1.36
C TYR A 98 -8.33 7.68 -1.11
N GLY A 99 -8.79 6.98 -2.14
CA GLY A 99 -9.81 5.95 -1.98
C GLY A 99 -9.25 4.65 -1.42
N ILE A 100 -7.96 4.37 -1.67
CA ILE A 100 -7.24 3.22 -1.13
C ILE A 100 -5.87 3.67 -0.64
N ALA A 101 -5.46 3.22 0.54
CA ALA A 101 -4.07 3.21 0.95
C ALA A 101 -3.59 1.76 1.16
N VAL A 102 -2.47 1.39 0.56
CA VAL A 102 -1.84 0.08 0.73
C VAL A 102 -0.48 0.24 1.38
N ALA A 103 -0.15 -0.65 2.33
CA ALA A 103 1.13 -0.72 2.99
C ALA A 103 1.52 -2.19 3.19
N ASN A 104 2.53 -2.66 2.44
CA ASN A 104 3.08 -4.01 2.56
C ASN A 104 4.45 -3.93 3.25
N ILE A 105 4.44 -3.69 4.55
CA ILE A 105 5.62 -3.38 5.37
C ILE A 105 5.49 -4.03 6.75
N SER A 106 6.52 -3.93 7.60
CA SER A 106 6.49 -4.59 8.91
C SER A 106 5.35 -4.08 9.81
N ALA A 107 4.82 -4.99 10.63
CA ALA A 107 3.75 -4.72 11.60
C ALA A 107 4.04 -3.50 12.50
N LYS A 108 5.28 -3.36 12.95
CA LYS A 108 5.73 -2.22 13.75
C LYS A 108 5.50 -0.90 13.02
N VAL A 109 5.98 -0.81 11.78
CA VAL A 109 5.87 0.43 11.00
C VAL A 109 4.41 0.73 10.66
N VAL A 110 3.62 -0.27 10.25
CA VAL A 110 2.18 -0.07 10.01
C VAL A 110 1.49 0.49 11.25
N SER A 111 1.77 -0.06 12.42
CA SER A 111 1.17 0.39 13.68
C SER A 111 1.56 1.84 14.00
N GLU A 112 2.83 2.20 13.83
CA GLU A 112 3.35 3.55 14.05
C GLU A 112 2.70 4.59 13.12
N ILE A 113 2.48 4.25 11.85
CA ILE A 113 1.92 5.19 10.86
C ILE A 113 0.39 5.15 10.77
N SER A 114 -0.28 4.25 11.48
CA SER A 114 -1.74 4.00 11.34
C SER A 114 -2.60 5.29 11.43
N PRO A 115 -2.36 6.23 12.37
CA PRO A 115 -3.10 7.50 12.41
C PRO A 115 -2.98 8.32 11.11
N TYR A 116 -1.79 8.36 10.50
CA TYR A 116 -1.55 9.08 9.26
C TYR A 116 -2.08 8.32 8.05
N LEU A 117 -1.96 6.99 8.05
CA LEU A 117 -2.44 6.12 6.99
C LEU A 117 -3.97 6.19 6.87
N VAL A 118 -4.68 6.05 7.99
CA VAL A 118 -6.14 6.17 8.04
C VAL A 118 -6.59 7.61 7.73
N SER A 119 -5.87 8.63 8.22
CA SER A 119 -6.24 10.03 7.92
C SER A 119 -6.04 10.43 6.45
N ALA A 120 -5.15 9.76 5.72
CA ALA A 120 -4.95 9.94 4.28
C ALA A 120 -6.14 9.43 3.44
N VAL A 121 -6.85 8.42 3.94
CA VAL A 121 -7.97 7.78 3.23
C VAL A 121 -9.27 8.56 3.45
N GLN A 122 -10.03 8.74 2.37
CA GLN A 122 -11.34 9.41 2.39
C GLN A 122 -12.41 8.57 3.10
N ASN A 123 -13.54 9.20 3.46
CA ASN A 123 -14.67 8.46 4.02
C ASN A 123 -15.18 7.40 3.02
N GLY A 124 -15.40 6.17 3.49
CA GLY A 124 -15.75 5.02 2.67
C GLY A 124 -14.57 4.36 1.95
N GLY A 125 -13.36 4.92 2.03
CA GLY A 125 -12.15 4.34 1.46
C GLY A 125 -11.60 3.17 2.28
N LYS A 126 -10.57 2.51 1.73
CA LYS A 126 -9.96 1.29 2.32
C LYS A 126 -8.49 1.48 2.67
N VAL A 127 -8.06 0.83 3.74
CA VAL A 127 -6.65 0.57 4.07
C VAL A 127 -6.39 -0.91 3.86
N ILE A 128 -5.33 -1.25 3.13
CA ILE A 128 -4.81 -2.60 2.94
C ILE A 128 -3.45 -2.68 3.64
N ALA A 129 -3.35 -3.40 4.75
CA ALA A 129 -2.12 -3.58 5.49
C ALA A 129 -1.62 -5.03 5.37
N SER A 130 -0.42 -5.24 4.85
CA SER A 130 0.23 -6.54 4.67
C SER A 130 1.69 -6.48 5.09
N GLY A 131 2.46 -7.56 4.89
CA GLY A 131 3.84 -7.64 5.41
C GLY A 131 3.89 -8.01 6.89
N ILE A 132 2.78 -8.54 7.41
CA ILE A 132 2.54 -8.77 8.83
C ILE A 132 2.54 -10.27 9.09
N LEU A 133 3.28 -10.71 10.11
CA LEU A 133 3.19 -12.09 10.59
C LEU A 133 1.88 -12.28 11.35
N LEU A 134 1.28 -13.47 11.26
CA LEU A 134 -0.01 -13.80 11.86
C LEU A 134 -0.06 -13.48 13.37
N GLU A 135 1.03 -13.72 14.10
CA GLU A 135 1.17 -13.40 15.53
C GLU A 135 1.07 -11.89 15.85
N ASN A 136 1.35 -11.03 14.86
CA ASN A 136 1.28 -9.57 15.00
C ASN A 136 -0.03 -8.97 14.47
N LYS A 137 -0.97 -9.82 14.02
CA LYS A 137 -2.28 -9.40 13.49
C LYS A 137 -2.99 -8.43 14.43
N ASP A 138 -3.12 -8.82 15.69
CA ASP A 138 -3.99 -8.11 16.64
C ASP A 138 -3.44 -6.71 16.93
N ILE A 139 -2.12 -6.58 17.07
CA ILE A 139 -1.43 -5.29 17.28
C ILE A 139 -1.74 -4.32 16.12
N VAL A 140 -1.62 -4.79 14.87
CA VAL A 140 -1.88 -3.93 13.71
C VAL A 140 -3.35 -3.61 13.57
N SER A 141 -4.24 -4.59 13.79
CA SER A 141 -5.69 -4.36 13.71
C SER A 141 -6.16 -3.33 14.75
N GLN A 142 -5.62 -3.41 15.97
CA GLN A 142 -5.94 -2.47 17.05
C GLN A 142 -5.44 -1.06 16.72
N ALA A 143 -4.24 -0.91 16.16
CA ALA A 143 -3.72 0.38 15.73
C ALA A 143 -4.57 1.04 14.62
N LEU A 144 -5.08 0.24 13.67
CA LEU A 144 -6.01 0.73 12.65
C LEU A 144 -7.36 1.15 13.25
N ILE A 145 -7.86 0.40 14.22
CA ILE A 145 -9.12 0.70 14.93
C ILE A 145 -9.00 1.99 15.74
N GLU A 146 -7.93 2.15 16.50
CA GLU A 146 -7.66 3.36 17.28
C GLU A 146 -7.47 4.60 16.40
N ALA A 147 -6.98 4.41 15.17
CA ALA A 147 -6.85 5.45 14.17
C ALA A 147 -8.19 5.83 13.48
N GLY A 148 -9.28 5.11 13.78
CA GLY A 148 -10.63 5.41 13.27
C GLY A 148 -11.04 4.62 12.02
N ALA A 149 -10.48 3.43 11.80
CA ALA A 149 -10.95 2.49 10.78
C ALA A 149 -11.66 1.29 11.42
N ASP A 150 -12.52 0.62 10.68
CA ASP A 150 -13.12 -0.66 11.08
C ASP A 150 -12.43 -1.80 10.35
N LEU A 151 -12.01 -2.85 11.04
CA LEU A 151 -11.50 -4.06 10.38
C LEU A 151 -12.64 -4.77 9.65
N GLU A 152 -12.49 -4.98 8.34
CA GLU A 152 -13.52 -5.58 7.48
C GLU A 152 -13.12 -6.99 7.01
N GLU A 153 -11.84 -7.19 6.66
CA GLU A 153 -11.35 -8.48 6.15
C GLU A 153 -9.98 -8.83 6.74
N THR A 154 -9.73 -10.14 6.90
CA THR A 154 -8.43 -10.70 7.24
C THR A 154 -8.14 -11.87 6.31
N LEU A 155 -7.07 -11.76 5.54
CA LEU A 155 -6.57 -12.82 4.67
C LEU A 155 -5.32 -13.41 5.30
N VAL A 156 -5.23 -14.73 5.32
CA VAL A 156 -4.08 -15.47 5.87
C VAL A 156 -3.53 -16.39 4.79
N ASP A 157 -2.22 -16.34 4.58
CA ASP A 157 -1.48 -17.25 3.70
C ASP A 157 -0.17 -17.67 4.37
N GLY A 158 -0.16 -18.91 4.87
CA GLY A 158 0.88 -19.41 5.76
C GLY A 158 0.97 -18.56 7.03
N ASP A 159 2.17 -18.05 7.32
CA ASP A 159 2.44 -17.22 8.49
C ASP A 159 2.14 -15.73 8.26
N TRP A 160 1.65 -15.35 7.09
CA TRP A 160 1.44 -13.96 6.71
C TRP A 160 -0.03 -13.58 6.73
N VAL A 161 -0.31 -12.33 7.12
CA VAL A 161 -1.66 -11.77 7.14
C VAL A 161 -1.73 -10.48 6.33
N THR A 162 -2.86 -10.29 5.65
CA THR A 162 -3.30 -9.01 5.07
C THR A 162 -4.61 -8.60 5.70
N LEU A 163 -4.68 -7.37 6.20
CA LEU A 163 -5.85 -6.76 6.81
C LEU A 163 -6.43 -5.73 5.85
N VAL A 164 -7.76 -5.76 5.70
CA VAL A 164 -8.51 -4.72 5.01
C VAL A 164 -9.37 -4.01 6.03
N ALA A 165 -9.21 -2.70 6.14
CA ALA A 165 -9.98 -1.87 7.04
C ALA A 165 -10.71 -0.76 6.28
N GLY A 166 -11.95 -0.50 6.64
CA GLY A 166 -12.76 0.58 6.07
C GLY A 166 -12.68 1.85 6.91
N VAL A 167 -12.49 3.00 6.27
CA VAL A 167 -12.51 4.29 6.96
C VAL A 167 -13.93 4.82 6.99
N LYS A 168 -14.52 4.92 8.19
CA LYS A 168 -15.81 5.55 8.44
C LYS A 168 -15.59 6.77 9.34
N ARG A 169 -15.78 7.97 8.79
CA ARG A 169 -15.80 9.22 9.56
C ARG A 169 -17.21 9.74 9.70
#